data_AF-A0A552YXC8-F1
#
_entry.id   AF-A0A552YXC8-F1
#
_cell.length_a   1.000
_cell.length_b   1.000
_cell.length_c   1.000
_cell.angle_alpha   90.00
_cell.angle_beta   90.00
_cell.angle_gamma   90.00
#
_symmetry.space_group_name_H-M   'P 1'
#
loop_
_entity.id
_entity.type
_entity.pdbx_description
1 polymer ?
#
loop_
_entity_poly.entity_id
_entity_poly.type
_entity_poly.pdbx_seq_one_letter_code
_entity_poly.pdbx_strand_id
1 'polypeptide(L)' 'MDKYLRRAYQRMNQMSFGGQALTWFISIKLSDFVLKKFENIGAPFFNLILGFILSVIFMTVGMCVLDYIEKNR' A
#
# COMPACT_ATOMS: atom_id res chain seq x y z
N MET A 1 -10.14 4.11 -13.47
CA MET A 1 -8.87 3.88 -12.76
C MET A 1 -8.19 5.20 -12.37
N ASP A 2 -8.13 6.18 -13.28
CA ASP A 2 -7.57 7.52 -13.03
C ASP A 2 -8.08 8.28 -11.80
N LYS A 3 -9.40 8.31 -11.54
CA LYS A 3 -9.97 9.12 -10.44
C LYS A 3 -9.47 8.71 -9.05
N TYR A 4 -9.16 7.42 -8.83
CA TYR A 4 -8.69 6.92 -7.54
C TYR A 4 -7.21 7.22 -7.33
N LEU A 5 -6.38 6.96 -8.36
CA LEU A 5 -4.96 7.34 -8.35
C LEU A 5 -4.79 8.85 -8.18
N ARG A 6 -5.62 9.65 -8.86
CA ARG A 6 -5.56 11.12 -8.77
C ARG A 6 -5.92 11.64 -7.38
N ARG A 7 -6.91 11.05 -6.71
CA ARG A 7 -7.25 11.37 -5.31
C ARG A 7 -6.16 10.92 -4.33
N ALA A 8 -5.61 9.73 -4.52
CA ALA A 8 -4.51 9.24 -3.69
C ALA A 8 -3.27 10.14 -3.84
N TYR A 9 -2.97 10.57 -5.06
CA TYR A 9 -1.88 11.51 -5.35
C TYR A 9 -2.11 12.88 -4.71
N GLN A 10 -3.34 13.42 -4.79
CA GLN A 10 -3.69 14.68 -4.13
C GLN A 10 -3.55 14.60 -2.61
N ARG A 11 -3.94 13.48 -1.99
CA ARG A 11 -3.79 13.26 -0.55
C ARG A 11 -2.34 13.07 -0.12
N MET A 12 -1.52 12.39 -0.93
CA MET A 12 -0.08 12.26 -0.69
C MET A 12 0.62 13.62 -0.79
N ASN A 13 0.27 14.44 -1.78
CA ASN A 13 0.86 15.77 -1.96
C ASN A 13 0.43 16.78 -0.87
N GLN A 14 -0.68 16.51 -0.16
CA GLN A 14 -1.12 17.28 1.02
C GLN A 14 -0.49 16.79 2.34
N MET A 15 0.21 15.65 2.36
CA MET A 15 0.92 15.18 3.56
C MET A 15 2.28 15.86 3.67
N SER A 16 2.64 16.27 4.89
CA SER A 16 3.98 16.75 5.22
C SER A 16 5.05 15.75 4.75
N PHE A 17 6.20 16.26 4.30
CA PHE A 17 7.33 15.46 3.80
C PHE A 17 7.71 14.31 4.76
N GLY A 18 7.63 14.54 6.07
CA GLY A 18 7.84 13.51 7.09
C GLY A 18 6.78 12.41 7.11
N GLY A 19 5.51 12.75 6.89
CA GLY A 19 4.40 11.77 6.83
C GLY A 19 4.43 10.94 5.55
N GLN A 20 4.86 11.53 4.43
CA GLN A 20 5.10 10.78 3.20
C GLN A 20 6.25 9.78 3.39
N ALA A 21 7.40 10.23 3.92
CA ALA A 21 8.54 9.36 4.19
C ALA A 21 8.20 8.20 5.15
N LEU A 22 7.40 8.46 6.19
CA LEU A 22 6.93 7.43 7.12
C LEU A 22 6.04 6.40 6.44
N THR A 23 5.14 6.85 5.56
CA THR A 23 4.24 5.98 4.80
C THR A 23 5.02 5.08 3.84
N TRP A 24 6.01 5.64 3.14
CA TRP A 24 6.94 4.87 2.31
C TRP A 24 7.75 3.87 3.14
N PHE A 25 8.28 4.29 4.29
CA PHE A 25 9.06 3.44 5.17
C PHE A 25 8.24 2.26 5.71
N ILE A 26 7.02 2.51 6.19
CA ILE A 26 6.11 1.46 6.67
C ILE A 26 5.76 0.50 5.53
N SER A 27 5.45 1.02 4.34
CA SER A 27 5.11 0.20 3.17
C SER A 27 6.27 -0.72 2.75
N ILE A 28 7.51 -0.21 2.77
CA ILE A 28 8.71 -1.01 2.47
C ILE A 28 8.93 -2.08 3.54
N LYS A 29 8.84 -1.74 4.83
CA LYS A 29 9.04 -2.70 5.93
C LYS A 29 7.96 -3.78 6.00
N LEU A 30 6.71 -3.43 5.68
CA LEU A 30 5.61 -4.39 5.62
C LEU A 30 5.76 -5.33 4.44
N SER A 31 6.20 -4.82 3.29
CA SER A 31 6.52 -5.63 2.11
C SER A 31 7.64 -6.63 2.46
N ASP A 32 8.74 -6.17 3.05
CA ASP A 32 9.88 -7.02 3.46
C ASP A 32 9.47 -8.12 4.45
N PHE A 33 8.55 -7.83 5.38
CA PHE A 33 8.02 -8.80 6.34
C PHE A 33 7.15 -9.88 5.69
N VAL A 34 6.27 -9.48 4.76
CA VAL A 34 5.46 -10.44 3.97
C VAL A 34 6.39 -11.30 3.12
N LEU A 35 7.46 -10.72 2.61
CA LEU A 35 8.42 -11.36 1.71
C LEU A 35 9.28 -12.43 2.34
N LYS A 36 9.75 -12.17 3.56
CA LYS A 36 10.40 -13.17 4.40
C LYS A 36 9.52 -14.41 4.64
N LYS A 37 8.21 -14.27 4.57
CA LYS A 37 7.27 -15.39 4.72
C LYS A 37 7.11 -16.25 3.45
N PHE A 38 7.51 -15.72 2.28
CA PHE A 38 7.48 -16.39 0.97
C PHE A 38 8.86 -16.89 0.52
N GLU A 39 9.81 -17.04 1.44
CA GLU A 39 11.16 -17.54 1.21
C GLU A 39 11.15 -19.05 0.87
N ASN A 40 10.57 -19.41 -0.29
CA ASN A 40 10.72 -20.74 -0.91
C ASN A 40 10.79 -20.68 -2.45
N ILE A 41 10.85 -19.50 -3.07
CA ILE A 41 10.97 -19.36 -4.52
C ILE A 41 12.11 -18.37 -4.82
N GLY A 42 13.18 -18.90 -5.43
CA GLY A 42 14.51 -18.31 -5.57
C GLY A 42 14.66 -17.06 -6.42
N ALA A 43 13.84 -16.02 -6.21
CA ALA A 43 14.04 -14.73 -6.85
C ALA A 43 13.60 -13.56 -5.93
N PRO A 44 14.52 -12.92 -5.18
CA PRO A 44 14.21 -11.82 -4.27
C PRO A 44 13.50 -10.63 -4.95
N PHE A 45 13.69 -10.46 -6.26
CA PHE A 45 13.03 -9.45 -7.08
C PHE A 45 11.54 -9.72 -7.33
N PHE A 46 11.15 -10.98 -7.61
CA PHE A 46 9.75 -11.37 -7.81
C PHE A 46 8.95 -11.19 -6.53
N ASN A 47 9.57 -11.60 -5.44
CA ASN A 47 9.05 -11.41 -4.11
C ASN A 47 8.77 -9.89 -3.93
N LEU A 48 9.76 -9.01 -4.10
CA LEU A 48 9.59 -7.56 -3.90
C LEU A 48 8.41 -6.96 -4.69
N ILE A 49 8.24 -7.38 -5.94
CA ILE A 49 7.11 -6.99 -6.80
C ILE A 49 5.78 -7.51 -6.24
N LEU A 50 5.73 -8.76 -5.79
CA LEU A 50 4.53 -9.38 -5.25
C LEU A 50 4.08 -8.70 -3.94
N GLY A 51 5.03 -8.35 -3.07
CA GLY A 51 4.79 -7.55 -1.86
C GLY A 51 4.24 -6.15 -2.18
N PHE A 52 4.79 -5.49 -3.19
CA PHE A 52 4.30 -4.19 -3.65
C PHE A 52 2.87 -4.26 -4.20
N ILE A 53 2.58 -5.25 -5.05
CA ILE A 53 1.23 -5.47 -5.61
C ILE A 53 0.23 -5.75 -4.47
N LEU A 54 0.59 -6.58 -3.50
CA LEU A 54 -0.27 -6.91 -2.36
C LEU A 54 -0.56 -5.68 -1.50
N SER A 55 0.43 -4.82 -1.27
CA SER A 55 0.28 -3.56 -0.54
C SER A 55 -0.76 -2.63 -1.20
N VAL A 56 -0.70 -2.48 -2.53
CA VAL A 56 -1.67 -1.69 -3.29
C VAL A 56 -3.09 -2.27 -3.20
N ILE A 57 -3.22 -3.61 -3.23
CA ILE A 57 -4.52 -4.29 -3.07
C ILE A 57 -5.10 -4.01 -1.68
N PHE A 58 -4.31 -4.20 -0.61
CA PHE A 58 -4.76 -3.94 0.75
C PHE A 58 -5.17 -2.48 0.97
N MET A 59 -4.43 -1.52 0.40
CA MET A 59 -4.77 -0.11 0.48
C MET A 59 -6.12 0.19 -0.20
N THR A 60 -6.36 -0.41 -1.37
CA THR A 60 -7.61 -0.23 -2.13
C THR A 60 -8.80 -0.84 -1.40
N VAL A 61 -8.65 -2.08 -0.90
CA VAL A 61 -9.69 -2.76 -0.14
C VAL A 61 -9.99 -2.03 1.18
N GLY A 62 -8.95 -1.59 1.90
CA GLY A 62 -9.10 -0.82 3.13
C GLY A 62 -9.88 0.47 2.94
N MET A 63 -9.62 1.23 1.86
CA MET A 63 -10.43 2.40 1.54
C MET A 63 -11.88 2.05 1.20
N CYS A 64 -12.13 0.99 0.43
CA CYS A 64 -13.50 0.55 0.13
C CYS A 64 -14.26 0.14 1.39
N VAL A 65 -13.61 -0.56 2.32
CA VAL A 65 -14.23 -0.96 3.58
C VAL A 65 -14.53 0.25 4.45
N LEU A 66 -13.61 1.21 4.56
CA LEU A 66 -13.85 2.46 5.28
C LEU A 66 -15.01 3.26 4.69
N ASP A 67 -15.07 3.38 3.36
CA ASP A 67 -16.17 4.07 2.65
C ASP A 67 -17.51 3.35 2.88
N TYR A 68 -17.51 2.01 2.89
CA TYR A 68 -18.69 1.21 3.19
C TYR A 68 -19.17 1.37 4.64
N ILE A 69 -18.26 1.42 5.61
CA ILE A 69 -18.58 1.65 7.02
C ILE A 69 -19.12 3.06 7.21
N GLU A 70 -18.49 4.07 6.61
CA GLU A 70 -18.91 5.47 6.72
C GLU A 70 -20.28 5.70 6.07
N LYS A 71 -20.62 4.94 5.02
CA LYS A 71 -21.92 5.02 4.33
C LYS A 71 -23.06 4.26 5.04
N ASN A 72 -22.73 3.25 5.85
CA ASN A 72 -23.71 2.49 6.64
C ASN A 72 -23.79 2.93 8.11
N ARG A 73 -23.07 4.00 8.47
CA ARG A 73 -23.17 4.67 9.77
C ARG A 73 -24.11 5.87 9.66
#